data_AF-A0AA47E3U2-F1
#
_entry.id   AF-A0AA47E3U2-F1
#
_cell.length_a   1.000
_cell.length_b   1.000
_cell.length_c   1.000
_cell.angle_alpha   90.00
_cell.angle_beta   90.00
_cell.angle_gamma   90.00
#
_symmetry.space_group_name_H-M   'P 1'
#
loop_
_entity.id
_entity.type
_entity.pdbx_description
1 polymer ?
#
loop_
_entity_poly.entity_id
_entity_poly.type
_entity_poly.pdbx_seq_one_letter_code
_entity_poly.pdbx_strand_id
1 'polypeptide(L)'
;MRSTEVEDRRHSTGAQDPMRRIRRTFFGSLVLIGLLVGLMIGRLTAPGPVQLEAVQVLPQGLSLRFDRKPETYEEHLEGAFALLFQAEGEAQSGQLQIDGMPVAWRVQQTEKGLLLHLVAARRLQGQWQGAHGDGGWQVQVSVSPWRP
;
A
#
# COMPACT_ATOMS: atom_id res chain seq x y z
N MET A 1 -1.89 0.91 92.55
CA MET A 1 -2.08 1.91 91.47
C MET A 1 -0.79 2.06 90.70
N ARG A 2 -0.89 2.00 89.35
CA ARG A 2 0.11 2.27 88.28
C ARG A 2 1.30 1.31 88.18
N SER A 3 1.22 0.25 87.36
CA SER A 3 1.29 0.19 85.87
C SER A 3 2.62 0.65 85.30
N THR A 4 3.48 -0.34 85.05
CA THR A 4 4.47 -0.34 83.98
C THR A 4 3.78 -0.87 82.72
N GLU A 5 3.48 -0.03 81.74
CA GLU A 5 3.06 -0.53 80.43
C GLU A 5 3.60 0.37 79.31
N VAL A 6 4.70 -0.14 78.77
CA VAL A 6 5.07 -0.22 77.35
C VAL A 6 4.47 0.86 76.44
N GLU A 7 5.38 1.74 76.03
CA GLU A 7 5.29 2.55 74.82
C GLU A 7 5.09 1.65 73.59
N ASP A 8 3.85 1.47 73.15
CA ASP A 8 3.53 0.81 71.88
C ASP A 8 3.05 1.84 70.86
N ARG A 9 3.98 2.22 69.99
CA ARG A 9 3.75 2.97 68.75
C ARG A 9 2.65 2.29 67.95
N ARG A 10 1.51 2.96 67.80
CA ARG A 10 0.59 2.67 66.69
C ARG A 10 0.25 3.94 65.92
N HIS A 11 1.20 4.32 65.08
CA HIS A 11 0.89 4.95 63.81
C HIS A 11 -0.02 4.01 63.04
N SER A 12 -1.31 4.35 62.97
CA SER A 12 -2.26 3.69 62.07
C SER A 12 -1.95 4.15 60.64
N THR A 13 -0.89 3.57 60.08
CA THR A 13 -0.55 3.73 58.67
C THR A 13 -1.60 2.96 57.87
N GLY A 14 -2.35 3.66 57.03
CA GLY A 14 -3.39 3.07 56.19
C GLY A 14 -2.83 1.90 55.38
N ALA A 15 -3.31 0.69 55.70
CA ALA A 15 -3.09 -0.48 54.87
C ALA A 15 -3.99 -0.38 53.63
N GLN A 16 -3.62 0.49 52.69
CA GLN A 16 -4.05 0.32 51.31
C GLN A 16 -3.41 -1.00 50.84
N ASP A 17 -4.22 -2.05 50.79
CA ASP A 17 -3.84 -3.39 50.37
C ASP A 17 -3.00 -3.36 49.07
N PRO A 18 -1.66 -3.50 49.17
CA PRO A 18 -0.76 -3.31 48.03
C PRO A 18 -0.98 -4.37 46.95
N MET A 19 -1.55 -5.52 47.35
CA MET A 19 -1.74 -6.68 46.48
C MET A 19 -2.77 -6.42 45.37
N ARG A 20 -3.81 -5.63 45.66
CA ARG A 20 -4.90 -5.33 44.70
C ARG A 20 -4.47 -4.41 43.56
N ARG A 21 -3.51 -3.51 43.84
CA ARG A 21 -2.96 -2.57 42.84
C ARG A 21 -2.06 -3.30 41.86
N ILE A 22 -1.19 -4.18 42.38
CA ILE A 22 -0.23 -4.95 41.59
C ILE A 22 -0.94 -5.85 40.55
N ARG A 23 -1.99 -6.60 40.94
CA ARG A 23 -2.74 -7.46 40.01
C ARG A 23 -3.37 -6.66 38.86
N ARG A 24 -3.94 -5.48 39.12
CA ARG A 24 -4.52 -4.61 38.08
C ARG A 24 -3.45 -4.05 37.14
N THR A 25 -2.29 -3.67 37.67
CA THR A 25 -1.16 -3.20 36.85
C THR A 25 -0.63 -4.32 35.94
N PHE A 26 -0.54 -5.56 36.42
CA PHE A 26 -0.15 -6.72 35.61
C PHE A 26 -1.13 -6.99 34.47
N PHE A 27 -2.45 -6.98 34.73
CA PHE A 27 -3.43 -7.14 33.66
C PHE A 27 -3.42 -5.96 32.67
N GLY A 28 -3.27 -4.73 33.17
CA GLY A 28 -3.16 -3.54 32.31
C GLY A 28 -1.93 -3.58 31.40
N SER A 29 -0.78 -4.03 31.92
CA SER A 29 0.44 -4.20 31.12
C SER A 29 0.35 -5.38 30.15
N LEU A 30 -0.34 -6.48 30.51
CA LEU A 30 -0.59 -7.59 29.58
C LEU A 30 -1.49 -7.17 28.42
N VAL A 31 -2.53 -6.37 28.68
CA VAL A 31 -3.41 -5.79 27.64
C VAL A 31 -2.63 -4.82 26.76
N LEU A 32 -1.79 -3.96 27.35
CA LEU A 32 -0.97 -3.01 26.60
C LEU A 32 0.06 -3.73 25.71
N ILE A 33 0.73 -4.75 26.23
CA ILE A 33 1.65 -5.59 25.45
C ILE A 33 0.89 -6.31 24.34
N GLY A 34 -0.28 -6.90 24.64
CA GLY A 34 -1.13 -7.55 23.64
C GLY A 34 -1.59 -6.57 22.55
N LEU A 35 -1.90 -5.33 22.89
CA LEU A 35 -2.26 -4.27 21.94
C LEU A 35 -1.07 -3.89 21.06
N LEU A 36 0.12 -3.69 21.66
CA LEU A 36 1.34 -3.32 20.94
C LEU A 36 1.78 -4.45 20.00
N VAL A 37 1.75 -5.70 20.47
CA VAL A 37 2.06 -6.90 19.68
C VAL A 37 1.00 -7.12 18.60
N GLY A 38 -0.28 -6.94 18.92
CA GLY A 38 -1.37 -7.01 17.95
C GLY A 38 -1.24 -5.99 16.82
N LEU A 39 -0.82 -4.75 17.13
CA LEU A 39 -0.52 -3.73 16.13
C LEU A 39 0.69 -4.11 15.26
N MET A 40 1.75 -4.67 15.87
CA MET A 40 2.94 -5.11 15.13
C MET A 40 2.60 -6.28 14.18
N ILE A 41 1.81 -7.25 14.64
CA ILE A 41 1.36 -8.39 13.82
C ILE A 41 0.40 -7.94 12.72
N GLY A 42 -0.54 -7.02 13.02
CA GLY A 42 -1.48 -6.51 12.03
C GLY A 42 -0.81 -5.84 10.82
N ARG A 43 0.39 -5.27 11.00
CA ARG A 43 1.20 -4.72 9.91
C ARG A 43 1.91 -5.79 9.08
N LEU A 44 2.33 -6.90 9.70
CA LEU A 44 3.02 -8.00 9.01
C LEU A 44 2.10 -8.81 8.09
N THR A 45 0.79 -8.78 8.34
CA THR A 45 -0.23 -9.42 7.49
C THR A 45 -0.86 -8.48 6.47
N ALA A 46 -0.49 -7.19 6.47
CA ALA A 46 -0.91 -6.31 5.39
C ALA A 46 -0.27 -6.82 4.10
N PRO A 47 -1.06 -7.17 3.06
CA PRO A 47 -0.47 -7.52 1.78
C PRO A 47 0.42 -6.36 1.34
N GLY A 48 1.68 -6.66 1.02
CA GLY A 48 2.63 -5.67 0.52
C GLY A 48 2.09 -4.95 -0.73
N PRO A 49 2.74 -3.84 -1.12
CA PRO A 49 2.38 -3.14 -2.34
C PRO A 49 2.47 -4.10 -3.54
N VAL A 50 1.52 -3.96 -4.48
CA VAL A 50 1.53 -4.69 -5.75
C VAL A 50 2.82 -4.34 -6.49
N GLN A 51 3.56 -5.31 -7.02
CA GLN A 51 4.81 -5.07 -7.74
C GLN A 51 4.63 -5.22 -9.24
N LEU A 52 5.19 -4.29 -10.01
CA LEU A 52 5.38 -4.41 -11.44
C LEU A 52 6.57 -5.32 -11.73
N GLU A 53 6.31 -6.46 -12.34
CA GLU A 53 7.35 -7.44 -12.69
C GLU A 53 7.98 -7.17 -14.04
N ALA A 54 7.17 -6.78 -15.03
CA ALA A 54 7.64 -6.59 -16.40
C ALA A 54 6.71 -5.69 -17.20
N VAL A 55 7.30 -4.93 -18.14
CA VAL A 55 6.58 -4.21 -19.18
C VAL A 55 6.98 -4.79 -20.53
N GLN A 56 5.99 -5.13 -21.34
CA GLN A 56 6.17 -5.75 -22.64
C GLN A 56 5.48 -4.89 -23.70
N VAL A 57 6.24 -4.52 -24.73
CA VAL A 57 5.73 -3.71 -25.84
C VAL A 57 4.97 -4.60 -26.81
N LEU A 58 3.72 -4.26 -27.09
CA LEU A 58 2.85 -4.96 -28.02
C LEU A 58 2.65 -4.12 -29.29
N PRO A 59 2.26 -4.73 -30.43
CA PRO A 59 2.02 -3.99 -31.67
C PRO A 59 0.93 -2.91 -31.55
N GLN A 60 0.01 -3.05 -30.60
CA GLN A 60 -1.16 -2.17 -30.45
C GLN A 60 -1.17 -1.44 -29.09
N GLY A 61 -0.04 -1.48 -28.36
CA GLY A 61 0.09 -0.84 -27.05
C GLY A 61 1.10 -1.51 -26.13
N LEU A 62 0.75 -1.67 -24.85
CA LEU A 62 1.65 -2.17 -23.81
C LEU A 62 0.97 -3.25 -22.98
N SER A 63 1.75 -4.21 -22.49
CA SER A 63 1.33 -5.18 -21.49
C SER A 63 2.17 -5.00 -20.24
N LEU A 64 1.53 -4.75 -19.11
CA LEU A 64 2.16 -4.63 -17.80
C LEU A 64 1.82 -5.88 -16.99
N ARG A 65 2.83 -6.59 -16.49
CA ARG A 65 2.67 -7.76 -15.64
C ARG A 65 2.93 -7.37 -14.19
N PHE A 66 1.99 -7.70 -13.34
CA PHE A 66 2.01 -7.49 -11.90
C PHE A 66 1.91 -8.81 -11.18
N ASP A 67 2.45 -8.88 -9.96
CA ASP A 67 2.34 -10.04 -9.08
C ASP A 67 0.89 -10.32 -8.64
N ARG A 68 0.10 -9.26 -8.45
CA ARG A 68 -1.32 -9.27 -8.05
C ARG A 68 -2.10 -8.16 -8.72
N LYS A 69 -3.43 -8.20 -8.63
CA LYS A 69 -4.32 -7.19 -9.22
C LYS A 69 -4.07 -5.81 -8.59
N PRO A 70 -3.64 -4.78 -9.36
CA PRO A 70 -3.54 -3.42 -8.87
C PRO A 70 -4.90 -2.72 -8.89
N GLU A 71 -5.10 -1.79 -7.96
CA GLU A 71 -6.14 -0.78 -8.11
C GLU A 71 -5.71 0.18 -9.22
N THR A 72 -6.59 0.42 -10.18
CA THR A 72 -6.30 1.22 -11.37
C THR A 72 -7.19 2.45 -11.37
N TYR A 73 -6.59 3.62 -11.51
CA TYR A 73 -7.26 4.90 -11.67
C TYR A 73 -6.95 5.43 -13.08
N GLU A 74 -8.01 5.72 -13.83
CA GLU A 74 -7.90 6.23 -15.19
C GLU A 74 -7.97 7.76 -15.20
N GLU A 75 -6.97 8.40 -15.81
CA GLU A 75 -6.96 9.85 -16.01
C GLU A 75 -6.72 10.13 -17.51
N HIS A 76 -7.80 10.48 -18.21
CA HIS A 76 -7.75 10.88 -19.61
C HIS A 76 -7.40 12.38 -19.69
N LEU A 77 -6.22 12.71 -20.23
CA LEU A 77 -5.78 14.07 -20.49
C LEU A 77 -5.87 14.36 -22.00
N GLU A 78 -6.23 15.58 -22.39
CA GLU A 78 -6.36 15.93 -23.80
C GLU A 78 -5.02 15.78 -24.54
N GLY A 79 -4.89 14.72 -25.36
CA GLY A 79 -3.65 14.44 -26.11
C GLY A 79 -2.68 13.47 -25.43
N ALA A 80 -2.93 13.06 -24.18
CA ALA A 80 -2.10 12.11 -23.45
C ALA A 80 -2.96 11.11 -22.66
N PHE A 81 -2.61 9.83 -22.73
CA PHE A 81 -3.30 8.80 -21.97
C PHE A 81 -2.45 8.43 -20.75
N ALA A 82 -3.02 8.56 -19.56
CA ALA A 82 -2.33 8.26 -18.30
C ALA A 82 -3.13 7.25 -17.47
N LEU A 83 -2.43 6.25 -16.93
CA LEU A 83 -2.98 5.28 -15.98
C LEU A 83 -2.15 5.29 -14.72
N LEU A 84 -2.82 5.47 -13.57
CA LEU A 84 -2.20 5.37 -12.27
C LEU A 84 -2.58 4.02 -11.64
N PHE A 85 -1.57 3.23 -11.34
CA PHE A 85 -1.71 1.95 -10.65
C PHE A 85 -1.25 2.11 -9.19
N GLN A 86 -2.03 1.60 -8.24
CA GLN A 86 -1.58 1.43 -6.85
C GLN A 86 -0.61 0.25 -6.78
N ALA A 87 0.60 0.47 -7.30
CA ALA A 87 1.67 -0.49 -7.41
C ALA A 87 3.03 0.21 -7.24
N GLU A 88 4.05 -0.60 -6.99
CA GLU A 88 5.46 -0.21 -6.96
C GLU A 88 6.23 -0.89 -8.09
N GLY A 89 7.22 -0.22 -8.66
CA GLY A 89 7.98 -0.79 -9.77
C GLY A 89 9.14 0.07 -10.24
N GLU A 90 10.00 -0.53 -11.07
CA GLU A 90 11.09 0.21 -11.69
C GLU A 90 10.57 1.17 -12.76
N ALA A 91 11.20 2.35 -12.83
CA ALA A 91 10.91 3.31 -13.87
C ALA A 91 11.44 2.80 -15.21
N GLN A 92 10.56 2.70 -16.20
CA GLN A 92 10.88 2.20 -17.54
C GLN A 92 10.34 3.16 -18.59
N SER A 93 10.99 3.24 -19.73
CA SER A 93 10.54 4.10 -20.83
C SER A 93 10.90 3.48 -22.16
N GLY A 94 10.10 3.78 -23.17
CA GLY A 94 10.42 3.40 -24.52
C GLY A 94 9.55 4.13 -25.53
N GLN A 95 9.61 3.64 -26.76
CA GLN A 95 8.80 4.11 -27.86
C GLN A 95 8.18 2.90 -28.55
N LEU A 96 6.94 3.06 -28.98
CA LEU A 96 6.24 2.06 -29.77
C LEU A 96 5.55 2.75 -30.97
N GLN A 97 5.29 2.02 -32.05
CA GLN A 97 4.64 2.56 -33.23
C GLN A 97 3.23 2.00 -33.35
N ILE A 98 2.23 2.89 -33.42
CA ILE A 98 0.82 2.52 -33.57
C ILE A 98 0.28 3.20 -34.82
N ASP A 99 -0.23 2.42 -35.77
CA ASP A 99 -0.73 2.94 -37.05
C ASP A 99 0.29 3.87 -37.75
N GLY A 100 1.59 3.56 -37.64
CA GLY A 100 2.69 4.38 -38.19
C GLY A 100 3.00 5.67 -37.43
N MET A 101 2.36 5.91 -36.29
CA MET A 101 2.61 7.04 -35.40
C MET A 101 3.57 6.64 -34.27
N PRO A 102 4.64 7.42 -34.01
CA PRO A 102 5.47 7.20 -32.84
C PRO A 102 4.71 7.59 -31.56
N VAL A 103 4.62 6.65 -30.62
CA VAL A 103 4.04 6.82 -29.29
C VAL A 103 5.14 6.59 -28.26
N ALA A 104 5.50 7.64 -27.52
CA ALA A 104 6.43 7.53 -26.41
C ALA A 104 5.67 7.04 -25.17
N TRP A 105 6.26 6.09 -24.46
CA TRP A 105 5.68 5.57 -23.23
C TRP A 105 6.68 5.63 -22.09
N ARG A 106 6.17 5.86 -20.88
CA ARG A 106 6.98 5.92 -19.67
C ARG A 106 6.18 5.43 -18.47
N VAL A 107 6.81 4.59 -17.67
CA VAL A 107 6.39 4.14 -16.35
C VAL A 107 7.27 4.85 -15.32
N GLN A 108 6.65 5.49 -14.33
CA GLN A 108 7.35 6.20 -13.26
C GLN A 108 6.73 5.86 -11.91
N GLN A 109 7.58 5.65 -10.90
CA GLN A 109 7.12 5.62 -9.52
C GLN A 109 6.78 7.04 -9.06
N THR A 110 5.59 7.21 -8.49
CA THR A 110 5.14 8.46 -7.85
C THR A 110 4.71 8.19 -6.41
N GLU A 111 4.48 9.25 -5.63
CA GLU A 111 3.95 9.13 -4.26
C GLU A 111 2.56 8.47 -4.20
N LYS A 112 1.78 8.59 -5.28
CA LYS A 112 0.43 8.02 -5.38
C LYS A 112 0.40 6.60 -5.96
N GLY A 113 1.54 6.06 -6.38
CA GLY A 113 1.64 4.77 -7.07
C GLY A 113 2.45 4.84 -8.37
N LEU A 114 2.32 3.81 -9.20
CA LEU A 114 3.01 3.67 -10.47
C LEU A 114 2.22 4.33 -11.61
N LEU A 115 2.80 5.33 -12.25
CA LEU A 115 2.15 6.12 -13.28
C LEU A 115 2.68 5.72 -14.67
N LEU A 116 1.77 5.28 -15.53
CA LEU A 116 2.03 5.01 -16.94
C LEU A 116 1.53 6.18 -17.78
N HIS A 117 2.44 6.81 -18.51
CA HIS A 117 2.14 7.86 -19.49
C HIS A 117 2.37 7.36 -20.91
N LEU A 118 1.39 7.62 -21.78
CA LEU A 118 1.53 7.47 -23.23
C LEU A 118 1.29 8.83 -23.89
N VAL A 119 2.26 9.26 -24.68
CA VAL A 119 2.27 10.57 -25.35
C VAL A 119 2.49 10.37 -26.85
N ALA A 120 1.67 11.01 -27.66
CA ALA A 120 1.77 10.99 -29.11
C ALA A 120 1.50 12.36 -29.71
N ALA A 121 1.82 12.52 -31.00
CA ALA A 121 1.58 13.77 -31.74
C ALA A 121 0.09 14.06 -32.02
N ARG A 122 -0.80 13.08 -31.80
CA ARG A 122 -2.25 13.20 -31.98
C ARG A 122 -2.97 12.68 -30.74
N ARG A 123 -4.24 13.07 -30.58
CA ARG A 123 -5.10 12.57 -29.50
C ARG A 123 -5.20 11.04 -29.56
N LEU A 124 -4.82 10.41 -28.46
CA LEU A 124 -4.95 8.97 -28.26
C LEU A 124 -6.28 8.66 -27.59
N GLN A 125 -6.89 7.55 -27.98
CA GLN A 125 -7.94 6.89 -27.25
C GLN A 125 -7.34 5.63 -26.63
N GLY A 126 -7.23 5.61 -25.30
CA GLY A 126 -6.74 4.44 -24.59
C GLY A 126 -7.88 3.56 -24.11
N GLN A 127 -7.69 2.27 -24.21
CA GLN A 127 -8.50 1.24 -23.56
C GLN A 127 -7.56 0.35 -22.78
N TRP A 128 -7.97 -0.07 -21.59
CA TRP A 128 -7.19 -0.99 -20.79
C TRP A 128 -8.07 -2.14 -20.31
N GLN A 129 -7.47 -3.32 -20.24
CA GLN A 129 -8.11 -4.53 -19.75
C GLN A 129 -7.17 -5.24 -18.79
N GLY A 130 -7.68 -5.54 -17.59
CA GLY A 130 -6.99 -6.36 -16.62
C GLY A 130 -7.47 -7.80 -16.72
N ALA A 131 -6.55 -8.74 -16.87
CA ALA A 131 -6.82 -10.17 -16.88
C ALA A 131 -5.85 -10.91 -15.95
N HIS A 132 -6.31 -12.05 -15.43
CA HIS A 132 -5.41 -12.97 -14.71
C HIS A 132 -4.57 -13.72 -15.76
N GLY A 133 -3.24 -13.62 -15.66
CA GLY A 133 -2.29 -14.34 -16.51
C GLY A 133 -1.65 -15.50 -15.75
N ASP A 134 -0.82 -16.29 -16.45
CA ASP A 134 -0.08 -17.39 -15.81
C ASP A 134 0.93 -16.84 -14.81
N GLY A 135 0.60 -16.95 -13.51
CA GLY A 135 1.47 -16.57 -12.40
C GLY A 135 1.31 -15.14 -11.90
N GLY A 136 0.28 -14.39 -12.34
CA GLY A 136 0.06 -13.02 -11.86
C GLY A 136 -1.11 -12.31 -12.52
N TRP A 137 -1.12 -10.99 -12.42
CA TRP A 137 -2.10 -10.13 -13.06
C TRP A 137 -1.48 -9.40 -14.25
N GLN A 138 -2.16 -9.40 -15.39
CA GLN A 138 -1.71 -8.71 -16.59
C GLN A 138 -2.67 -7.59 -16.94
N VAL A 139 -2.15 -6.39 -17.15
CA VAL A 139 -2.89 -5.26 -17.68
C VAL A 139 -2.43 -5.00 -19.10
N GLN A 140 -3.31 -5.22 -20.05
CA GLN A 140 -3.11 -4.80 -21.43
C GLN A 140 -3.69 -3.41 -21.63
N VAL A 141 -2.85 -2.50 -22.10
CA VAL A 141 -3.19 -1.15 -22.48
C VAL A 141 -3.10 -1.07 -23.99
N SER A 142 -4.24 -0.97 -24.64
CA SER A 142 -4.35 -0.77 -26.08
C SER A 142 -4.64 0.70 -26.32
N VAL A 143 -3.91 1.34 -27.21
CA VAL A 143 -4.22 2.73 -27.57
C VAL A 143 -4.36 2.85 -29.08
N SER A 144 -5.32 3.65 -29.51
CA SER A 144 -5.61 3.91 -30.92
C SER A 144 -5.67 5.41 -31.19
N PRO A 145 -5.39 5.85 -32.42
CA PRO A 145 -5.63 7.23 -32.80
C PRO A 145 -7.12 7.55 -32.69
N TRP A 146 -7.48 8.65 -32.02
CA TRP A 146 -8.87 9.12 -32.03
C TRP A 146 -9.32 9.41 -33.46
N ARG A 147 -10.41 8.76 -33.90
CA ARG A 147 -11.07 9.05 -35.18
C ARG A 147 -12.42 9.73 -34.87
N PRO A 148 -12.63 10.98 -35.33
CA PRO A 148 -13.88 11.71 -35.13
C PRO A 148 -15.04 11.15 -35.97
#